data_AF-A0A212PLX0-F1
#
_entry.id   AF-A0A212PLX0-F1
#
_cell.length_a   1.000
_cell.length_b   1.000
_cell.length_c   1.000
_cell.angle_alpha   90.00
_cell.angle_beta   90.00
_cell.angle_gamma   90.00
#
_symmetry.space_group_name_H-M   'P 1'
#
loop_
_entity.id
_entity.type
_entity.pdbx_description
1 polymer ?
#
loop_
_entity_poly.entity_id
_entity_poly.type
_entity_poly.pdbx_seq_one_letter_code
_entity_poly.pdbx_strand_id
1 'polypeptide(L)' 'MLRIHETDRNGVTHSWVVRMGDCPECGSLCAFDLPCTPLTPRRVLCCSCSYSEGYSYSPGHG' A
#
# COMPACT_ATOMS: atom_id res chain seq x y z
N MET A 1 -5.71 -0.24 -15.34
CA MET A 1 -5.29 -0.82 -14.04
C MET A 1 -3.93 -0.23 -13.73
N LEU A 2 -3.80 0.54 -12.64
CA LEU A 2 -2.55 1.23 -12.29
C LEU A 2 -1.64 0.25 -11.51
N ARG A 3 -0.38 0.14 -11.92
CA ARG A 3 0.61 -0.73 -11.28
C ARG A 3 1.78 0.10 -10.77
N ILE A 4 2.16 -0.14 -9.51
CA ILE A 4 3.24 0.57 -8.83
C ILE A 4 4.38 -0.42 -8.63
N HIS A 5 5.61 0.02 -8.85
CA HIS A 5 6.82 -0.77 -8.60
C HIS A 5 7.77 0.05 -7.75
N GLU A 6 8.37 -0.56 -6.73
CA GLU A 6 9.31 0.07 -5.82
C GLU A 6 10.41 -0.93 -5.48
N THR A 7 11.66 -0.53 -5.58
CA THR A 7 12.80 -1.37 -5.22
C THR A 7 13.31 -0.94 -3.85
N ASP A 8 13.33 -1.85 -2.87
CA ASP A 8 13.84 -1.53 -1.54
C ASP A 8 15.38 -1.54 -1.49
N ARG A 9 15.95 -1.07 -0.38
CA ARG A 9 17.41 -0.96 -0.15
C ARG A 9 18.21 -2.26 -0.34
N ASN A 10 17.56 -3.42 -0.23
CA ASN A 10 18.15 -4.73 -0.45
C ASN A 10 18.09 -5.17 -1.93
N GLY A 11 17.58 -4.33 -2.83
CA GLY A 11 17.42 -4.64 -4.25
C GLY A 11 16.18 -5.48 -4.58
N VAL A 12 15.29 -5.76 -3.62
CA VAL A 12 14.05 -6.49 -3.90
C VAL A 12 13.04 -5.53 -4.52
N THR A 13 12.51 -5.91 -5.67
CA THR A 13 11.45 -5.15 -6.35
C THR A 13 10.09 -5.63 -5.90
N HIS A 14 9.37 -4.72 -5.26
CA HIS A 14 7.99 -4.88 -4.85
C HIS A 14 7.06 -4.34 -5.92
N SER A 15 5.90 -4.96 -6.08
CA SER A 15 4.95 -4.61 -7.13
C SER A 15 3.53 -4.64 -6.58
N TRP A 16 2.79 -3.56 -6.76
CA TRP A 16 1.41 -3.43 -6.34
C TRP A 16 0.50 -3.13 -7.50
N VAL A 17 -0.76 -3.50 -7.32
CA VAL A 17 -1.84 -3.07 -8.19
C VAL A 17 -2.88 -2.29 -7.40
N VAL A 18 -3.18 -1.10 -7.91
CA VAL A 18 -4.15 -0.21 -7.25
C VAL A 18 -5.56 -0.68 -7.55
N ARG A 19 -6.35 -0.87 -6.50
CA ARG A 19 -7.75 -1.27 -6.55
C ARG A 19 -8.56 -0.40 -5.60
N MET A 20 -9.84 -0.21 -5.93
CA MET A 20 -10.80 0.38 -5.01
C MET A 20 -11.38 -0.72 -4.12
N GLY A 21 -11.58 -0.43 -2.84
CA GLY A 21 -12.23 -1.34 -1.89
C GLY A 21 -12.75 -0.58 -0.67
N ASP A 22 -13.42 -1.28 0.23
CA ASP A 22 -13.95 -0.68 1.45
C ASP A 22 -12.88 -0.64 2.55
N CYS A 23 -12.70 0.53 3.16
CA CYS A 23 -11.80 0.71 4.29
C CYS A 23 -12.19 -0.21 5.45
N PRO A 24 -11.26 -1.01 6.01
CA PRO A 24 -11.59 -1.89 7.13
C PRO A 24 -12.03 -1.14 8.39
N GLU A 25 -11.60 0.11 8.56
CA GLU A 25 -11.93 0.91 9.76
C GLU A 25 -13.25 1.68 9.62
N CYS A 26 -13.47 2.35 8.49
CA CYS A 26 -14.59 3.28 8.33
C CYS A 26 -15.61 2.88 7.25
N GLY A 27 -15.36 1.79 6.51
CA GLY A 27 -16.22 1.35 5.41
C GLY A 27 -16.28 2.30 4.21
N SER A 28 -15.49 3.38 4.19
CA SER A 28 -15.42 4.28 3.03
C SER A 28 -14.67 3.63 1.87
N LEU A 29 -15.09 3.93 0.64
CA LEU A 29 -14.38 3.51 -0.56
C LEU A 29 -13.01 4.19 -0.65
N CYS A 30 -11.95 3.40 -0.47
CA CYS A 30 -10.56 3.87 -0.41
C CYS A 30 -9.69 3.08 -1.42
N ALA A 31 -8.50 3.61 -1.72
CA ALA A 31 -7.55 2.94 -2.62
C ALA A 31 -6.70 1.92 -1.83
N PHE A 32 -6.49 0.75 -2.44
CA PHE A 32 -5.73 -0.37 -1.91
C PHE A 32 -4.64 -0.74 -2.90
N ASP A 33 -3.42 -0.83 -2.41
CA ASP A 33 -2.29 -1.37 -3.14
C ASP A 33 -2.19 -2.85 -2.81
N LEU A 34 -2.72 -3.69 -3.70
CA LEU A 34 -2.67 -5.14 -3.53
C LEU A 34 -1.33 -5.68 -4.01
N PRO A 35 -0.69 -6.56 -3.23
CA PRO A 35 0.61 -7.10 -3.59
C PRO A 35 0.51 -8.04 -4.78
N CYS A 36 1.39 -7.87 -5.77
CA CYS A 36 1.52 -8.78 -6.91
C CYS A 36 2.45 -9.96 -6.63
N THR A 37 3.27 -9.88 -5.57
CA THR A 37 4.21 -10.94 -5.17
C THR A 37 4.05 -11.24 -3.68
N PRO A 38 4.34 -12.46 -3.22
CA PRO A 38 4.19 -12.83 -1.81
C PRO A 38 5.15 -12.10 -0.86
N LEU A 39 6.23 -11.52 -1.39
CA LEU A 39 7.19 -10.71 -0.62
C LEU A 39 6.76 -9.24 -0.50
N THR A 40 5.79 -8.83 -1.31
CA THR A 40 5.27 -7.47 -1.29
C THR A 40 4.18 -7.35 -0.23
N PRO A 41 4.27 -6.40 0.72
CA PRO A 41 3.21 -6.20 1.69
C PRO A 41 2.01 -5.51 1.05
N ARG A 42 0.80 -5.78 1.55
CA ARG A 42 -0.39 -4.99 1.20
C ARG A 42 -0.24 -3.56 1.73
N ARG A 43 -0.64 -2.55 0.96
CA ARG A 43 -0.73 -1.16 1.44
C ARG A 43 -2.16 -0.63 1.33
N VAL A 44 -2.58 0.13 2.34
CA VAL A 44 -3.91 0.76 2.40
C VAL A 44 -3.73 2.19 2.87
N LEU A 45 -4.25 3.15 2.12
CA LEU A 45 -4.26 4.56 2.53
C LEU A 45 -5.69 5.07 2.37
N CYS A 46 -6.35 5.31 3.49
CA CYS A 46 -7.71 5.79 3.46
C CYS A 46 -7.78 7.29 3.76
N CYS A 47 -8.20 8.07 2.78
CA CYS A 47 -8.32 9.52 2.89
C CYS A 47 -9.45 9.97 3.83
N SER A 48 -10.41 9.10 4.13
CA SER A 48 -11.56 9.44 4.99
C SER A 48 -11.23 9.41 6.49
N CYS A 49 -10.50 8.40 6.94
CA CYS A 49 -10.20 8.19 8.37
C CYS A 49 -8.71 8.21 8.70
N SER A 50 -7.86 8.52 7.72
CA SER A 50 -6.39 8.49 7.84
C SER A 50 -5.81 7.13 8.22
N TYR A 51 -6.57 6.05 8.05
CA TYR A 51 -6.06 4.69 8.24
C TYR A 51 -4.98 4.38 7.20
N SER A 52 -3.83 3.91 7.70
CA SER A 52 -2.71 3.50 6.86
C SER A 52 -2.18 2.12 7.29
N GLU A 53 -2.04 1.20 6.34
CA GLU A 53 -1.44 -0.13 6.53
C GLU A 53 -0.32 -0.34 5.50
N GLY A 54 0.78 -1.00 5.87
CA GLY A 54 1.85 -1.40 4.94
C GLY A 54 2.70 -0.27 4.34
N TYR A 55 2.32 1.00 4.57
CA TYR A 55 3.14 2.18 4.32
C TYR A 55 4.17 2.45 5.42
N SER A 56 4.22 1.63 6.48
CA SER A 56 5.24 1.70 7.55
C SER A 56 6.66 1.32 7.10
N TYR A 57 6.97 1.43 5.80
CA TYR A 57 8.33 1.73 5.39
C TYR A 57 8.57 3.18 5.76
N SER A 58 9.07 3.44 6.95
CA SER A 58 9.63 4.74 7.31
C SER A 58 10.93 4.93 6.50
N PRO A 59 10.99 5.76 5.44
CA PRO A 59 12.21 6.53 5.26
C PRO A 59 12.33 7.39 6.52
N GLY A 60 13.47 7.30 7.20
CA GLY A 60 13.68 7.97 8.49
C GLY A 60 13.19 9.42 8.45
N HIS A 61 12.31 9.75 9.39
CA HIS A 61 12.06 11.13 9.76
C HIS A 61 13.29 11.55 10.58
N GLY A 62 14.17 12.31 9.94
CA GLY A 62 15.17 13.14 10.62
C GLY A 62 14.55 14.46 11.07
#